data_AF-O82232-F1
#
_entry.id   AF-O82232-F1
#
_cell.length_a   1.000
_cell.length_b   1.000
_cell.length_c   1.000
_cell.angle_alpha   90.00
_cell.angle_beta   90.00
_cell.angle_gamma   90.00
#
_symmetry.space_group_name_H-M   'P 1'
#
loop_
_entity.id
_entity.type
_entity.pdbx_description
1 polymer ?
#
loop_
_entity_poly.entity_id
_entity_poly.type
_entity_poly.pdbx_seq_one_letter_code
_entity_poly.pdbx_strand_id
1 'polypeptide(L)' 'MASSCELCCEIFIAILLPPVGVCLRHGCCTVEFFICLILTCLGYLPGIIYAIYAICFLHRDEYFDEYRRPIYYVA' A
#
# COMPACT_ATOMS: atom_id res chain seq x y z
N MET A 1 -3.45 -4.61 -11.66
CA MET A 1 -2.62 -5.75 -11.23
C MET A 1 -1.34 -5.19 -10.68
N ALA A 2 -1.09 -5.24 -9.37
CA ALA A 2 0.26 -5.05 -8.87
C ALA A 2 0.94 -6.40 -9.08
N SER A 3 1.88 -6.46 -10.01
CA SER A 3 2.72 -7.63 -10.22
C SER A 3 3.41 -8.01 -8.91
N SER A 4 3.73 -9.29 -8.73
CA SER A 4 4.51 -9.74 -7.57
C SER A 4 5.81 -8.93 -7.44
N CYS A 5 6.40 -8.52 -8.57
CA CYS A 5 7.56 -7.64 -8.61
C CYS A 5 7.27 -6.25 -8.02
N GLU A 6 6.15 -5.61 -8.39
CA GLU A 6 5.76 -4.30 -7.83
C GLU A 6 5.52 -4.39 -6.33
N LEU A 7 4.79 -5.40 -5.86
CA LEU A 7 4.58 -5.60 -4.42
C LEU A 7 5.92 -5.81 -3.68
N CYS A 8 6.83 -6.62 -4.24
CA CYS A 8 8.16 -6.79 -3.66
C CYS A 8 8.90 -5.44 -3.59
N CYS A 9 8.93 -4.67 -4.67
CA CYS A 9 9.59 -3.36 -4.72
C CYS A 9 8.99 -2.37 -3.72
N GLU A 10 7.66 -2.29 -3.63
CA GLU A 10 6.96 -1.45 -2.66
C GLU A 10 7.31 -1.82 -1.22
N ILE A 11 7.37 -3.12 -0.90
CA ILE A 11 7.78 -3.59 0.43
C ILE A 11 9.24 -3.22 0.73
N PHE A 12 10.15 -3.42 -0.23
CA PHE A 12 11.55 -3.01 -0.08
C PHE A 12 11.69 -1.49 0.16
N ILE A 13 10.95 -0.69 -0.60
CA ILE A 13 10.94 0.77 -0.45
C ILE A 13 10.31 1.16 0.89
N ALA A 14 9.21 0.51 1.30
CA ALA A 14 8.54 0.76 2.57
C ALA A 14 9.40 0.39 3.78
N ILE A 15 10.30 -0.57 3.66
CA ILE A 15 11.28 -0.86 4.73
C ILE A 15 12.30 0.28 4.80
N LEU A 16 12.91 0.69 3.69
CA LEU A 16 13.90 1.78 3.69
C LEU A 16 13.29 3.12 4.12
N LEU A 17 12.13 3.45 3.54
CA LEU A 17 11.42 4.69 3.77
C LEU A 17 9.90 4.42 3.77
N PRO A 18 9.32 4.08 4.94
CA PRO A 18 7.91 3.73 5.09
C PRO A 18 6.93 4.69 4.39
N PRO A 19 7.03 6.03 4.59
CA PRO A 19 6.06 6.94 4.00
C PRO A 19 6.15 7.01 2.47
N VAL A 20 7.31 6.74 1.87
CA VAL A 20 7.47 6.76 0.40
C VAL A 20 6.85 5.51 -0.23
N GLY A 21 7.03 4.33 0.39
CA GLY A 21 6.37 3.11 -0.07
C GLY A 21 4.84 3.25 -0.08
N VAL A 22 4.28 3.86 0.98
CA VAL A 22 2.83 4.13 1.07
C VAL A 22 2.40 5.21 0.07
N CYS A 23 3.18 6.28 -0.13
CA CYS A 23 2.85 7.31 -1.12
C CYS A 23 2.83 6.77 -2.56
N LEU A 24 3.73 5.86 -2.94
CA LEU A 24 3.72 5.28 -4.28
C LEU A 24 2.46 4.43 -4.53
N ARG A 25 1.94 3.77 -3.49
CA ARG A 25 0.77 2.90 -3.59
C ARG A 25 -0.56 3.63 -3.45
N HIS A 26 -0.68 4.52 -2.47
CA HIS A 26 -1.93 5.22 -2.14
C HIS A 26 -1.94 6.67 -2.64
N GLY A 27 -0.79 7.26 -2.91
CA GLY A 27 -0.61 8.69 -3.20
C GLY A 27 -0.05 9.46 -2.00
N CYS A 28 0.57 10.61 -2.27
CA CYS A 28 1.20 11.44 -1.23
C CYS A 28 0.20 12.31 -0.45
N CYS A 29 -1.04 12.43 -0.92
CA CYS A 29 -2.07 13.28 -0.31
C CYS A 29 -3.20 12.47 0.36
N THR A 30 -2.98 11.18 0.64
CA THR A 30 -3.96 10.34 1.32
C THR A 30 -3.73 10.31 2.83
N VAL A 31 -4.77 9.93 3.57
CA VAL A 31 -4.72 9.82 5.03
C VAL A 31 -3.69 8.77 5.44
N GLU A 32 -3.55 7.71 4.65
CA GLU A 32 -2.59 6.62 4.84
C GLU A 32 -1.14 7.13 4.85
N PHE A 33 -0.79 8.08 3.97
CA PHE A 33 0.53 8.71 3.97
C PHE A 33 0.78 9.48 5.27
N PHE A 34 -0.19 10.30 5.71
CA PHE A 34 -0.06 11.09 6.94
C PHE A 34 0.02 10.20 8.18
N ILE A 35 -0.77 9.13 8.26
CA ILE A 35 -0.70 8.16 9.36
C ILE A 35 0.69 7.52 9.38
N CYS A 36 1.18 7.03 8.23
CA CYS A 36 2.51 6.43 8.15
C CYS A 36 3.61 7.41 8.58
N LEU A 37 3.54 8.66 8.12
CA LEU A 37 4.48 9.73 8.46
C LEU A 37 4.50 10.01 9.97
N ILE A 38 3.32 10.16 10.58
CA ILE A 38 3.19 10.36 12.04
C ILE A 38 3.76 9.15 12.78
N LEU A 39 3.44 7.93 12.34
CA LEU A 39 3.96 6.72 12.99
C LEU A 39 5.49 6.63 12.87
N THR A 40 6.07 6.96 11.71
CA THR A 40 7.53 7.03 11.55
C THR A 40 8.16 8.08 12.46
N CYS A 41 7.49 9.22 12.69
CA CYS A 41 7.94 10.23 13.66
C CYS A 41 7.83 9.77 15.12
N LEU A 42 6.79 9.01 15.47
CA LEU A 42 6.65 8.38 16.80
C LEU A 42 7.65 7.22 17.00
N GLY A 43 8.12 6.61 15.91
CA GLY A 43 9.16 5.61 15.90
C GLY A 43 9.28 4.92 14.55
N TYR A 44 10.50 4.50 14.19
CA TYR A 44 10.71 3.85 12.91
C TYR A 44 9.98 2.49 12.79
N LEU A 45 9.98 1.69 13.86
CA LEU A 45 9.30 0.39 13.95
C LEU A 45 7.78 0.46 13.68
N PRO A 46 6.97 1.28 14.39
CA PRO A 46 5.53 1.37 14.10
C PRO A 46 5.25 1.87 12.69
N GLY A 47 6.07 2.79 12.16
CA GLY A 47 5.98 3.24 10.77
C GLY A 47 6.11 2.12 9.75
N ILE A 48 7.11 1.23 9.91
CA ILE A 48 7.31 0.06 9.02
C ILE A 48 6.13 -0.90 9.10
N ILE A 49 5.68 -1.25 10.31
CA ILE A 49 4.56 -2.19 10.50
C ILE A 49 3.31 -1.65 9.78
N TYR A 50 3.02 -0.36 9.96
CA TYR A 50 1.90 0.27 9.29
C TYR A 50 2.06 0.30 7.77
N ALA A 51 3.26 0.59 7.25
CA ALA A 51 3.49 0.62 5.81
C ALA A 51 3.28 -0.77 5.16
N ILE A 52 3.76 -1.84 5.79
CA ILE A 52 3.52 -3.22 5.34
C ILE A 52 2.02 -3.55 5.40
N TYR A 53 1.34 -3.16 6.47
CA TYR A 53 -0.11 -3.35 6.60
C TYR A 53 -0.87 -2.60 5.50
N ALA A 54 -0.50 -1.35 5.22
CA ALA A 54 -1.11 -0.54 4.18
C ALA A 54 -0.93 -1.18 2.79
N ILE A 55 0.27 -1.67 2.46
CA ILE A 55 0.57 -2.27 1.15
C ILE A 55 -0.11 -3.64 0.99
N CYS A 56 -0.09 -4.48 2.03
CA CYS A 56 -0.55 -5.87 1.93
C CYS A 56 -2.06 -6.08 2.21
N PHE A 57 -2.67 -5.24 3.05
CA PHE A 57 -4.00 -5.52 3.58
C PHE A 57 -5.01 -4.38 3.37
N LEU A 58 -4.60 -3.11 3.43
CA LEU A 58 -5.54 -1.99 3.47
C LEU A 58 -6.37 -1.80 2.18
N HIS A 59 -5.88 -2.25 1.03
CA HIS A 59 -6.59 -2.20 -0.26
C HIS A 59 -6.81 -3.59 -0.91
N ARG A 60 -6.89 -4.66 -0.09
CA ARG A 60 -7.02 -6.04 -0.60
C ARG A 60 -8.37 -6.31 -1.28
N ASP A 61 -9.44 -5.62 -0.87
CA ASP A 61 -10.81 -5.94 -1.30
C ASP A 61 -11.08 -5.57 -2.77
N GLU A 62 -10.59 -4.43 -3.25
CA GLU A 62 -10.75 -4.05 -4.67
C GLU A 62 -10.02 -5.01 -5.63
N TYR A 63 -8.93 -5.63 -5.16
CA TYR A 63 -8.16 -6.59 -5.95
C TYR A 63 -8.92 -7.90 -6.19
N PHE A 64 -9.69 -8.34 -5.20
CA PHE A 64 -10.56 -9.52 -5.34
C PHE A 64 -11.73 -9.24 -6.27
N ASP A 65 -12.32 -8.04 -6.17
CA ASP A 65 -13.41 -7.66 -7.05
C ASP A 65 -12.95 -7.60 -8.50
N GLU A 66 -11.78 -7.00 -8.80
CA GLU A 66 -11.27 -6.90 -10.17
C GLU A 66 -10.95 -8.29 -10.80
N TYR A 67 -10.47 -9.25 -9.99
CA TYR A 67 -10.28 -10.64 -10.44
C TYR A 67 -11.59 -11.39 -10.63
N ARG A 68 -12.61 -11.07 -9.82
CA ARG A 68 -13.94 -11.69 -9.94
C ARG A 68 -14.75 -11.07 -11.08
N ARG A 69 -14.46 -9.84 -11.55
CA ARG A 69 -15.25 -9.15 -12.59
C ARG A 69 -15.42 -10.10 -13.76
N PRO A 70 -16.61 -10.65 -13.95
CA PRO A 70 -16.88 -11.41 -15.14
C PRO A 70 -16.92 -10.42 -16.30
N ILE A 71 -16.41 -10.85 -17.44
CA ILE A 71 -16.38 -10.14 -18.72
C ILE A 71 -17.77 -9.72 -19.27
N TYR A 72 -18.83 -9.68 -18.46
CA TYR A 72 -20.18 -9.26 -18.87
C TYR A 72 -20.50 -7.78 -18.58
N TYR A 73 -19.58 -6.99 -18.03
CA TYR A 73 -19.78 -5.53 -17.89
C TYR A 73 -19.37 -4.71 -19.14
N VAL A 74 -19.17 -5.38 -20.28
CA VAL A 74 -18.98 -4.74 -21.59
C VAL A 74 -20.22 -4.83 -22.47
N ALA A 75 -21.42 -4.85 -21.86
CA ALA A 75 -22.69 -4.63 -22.54
C ALA A 75 -23.28 -3.27 -22.11
#